data_AF-A0A5Z1J800-F1
#
_entry.id   AF-A0A5Z1J800-F1
#
_cell.length_a   1.000
_cell.length_b   1.000
_cell.length_c   1.000
_cell.angle_alpha   90.00
_cell.angle_beta   90.00
_cell.angle_gamma   90.00
#
_symmetry.space_group_name_H-M   'P 1'
#
loop_
_entity.id
_entity.type
_entity.pdbx_description
1 polymer ?
#
loop_
_entity_poly.entity_id
_entity_poly.type
_entity_poly.pdbx_seq_one_letter_code
_entity_poly.pdbx_strand_id
1 'polypeptide(L)'
;MPSTDIAYSRTGKITNTSGHAVWTQPCGQINSTLKGPASDYLNKEITIWRKVENKRGTYYQFSETKTPNIKAWLDARAITLYDQVHFNEEYNQMAVISTVIGHAVWSTPYLQSDSKLIAPASNYEGKRVEIIRRAKTTRSIYYQFSYDNKVIGWLDTRAFSLIPSNTAMVISNSTNDIFSNITDAYNKKTL
;
A
#
# COMPACT_ATOMS: atom_id res chain seq x y z
N MET A 1 4.59 -27.14 23.38
CA MET A 1 5.39 -26.64 22.25
C MET A 1 6.47 -25.74 22.83
N PRO A 2 7.75 -25.97 22.48
CA PRO A 2 8.80 -25.02 22.83
C PRO A 2 8.47 -23.66 22.20
N SER A 3 8.79 -22.58 22.89
CA SER A 3 8.63 -21.23 22.34
C SER A 3 9.63 -21.01 21.23
N THR A 4 9.14 -20.65 20.04
CA THR A 4 9.99 -20.11 18.97
C THR A 4 10.29 -18.66 19.32
N ASP A 5 11.55 -18.22 19.29
CA ASP A 5 11.90 -16.79 19.40
C ASP A 5 12.65 -16.42 18.12
N ILE A 6 11.97 -15.68 17.26
CA ILE A 6 12.46 -15.35 15.92
C ILE A 6 12.54 -13.84 15.72
N ALA A 7 13.56 -13.40 14.97
CA ALA A 7 13.64 -12.04 14.46
C ALA A 7 12.46 -11.77 13.51
N TYR A 8 11.84 -10.60 13.63
CA TYR A 8 10.61 -10.28 12.90
C TYR A 8 10.59 -8.88 12.28
N SER A 9 11.24 -7.88 12.88
CA SER A 9 11.45 -6.51 12.35
C SER A 9 10.25 -5.91 11.59
N ARG A 10 9.24 -5.46 12.32
CA ARG A 10 8.01 -4.83 11.79
C ARG A 10 7.70 -3.52 12.52
N THR A 11 6.80 -2.73 11.96
CA THR A 11 6.15 -1.62 12.66
C THR A 11 4.64 -1.85 12.67
N GLY A 12 3.95 -1.19 13.58
CA GLY A 12 2.50 -1.27 13.70
C GLY A 12 1.96 -0.29 14.71
N LYS A 13 0.67 -0.43 15.00
CA LYS A 13 -0.07 0.38 15.96
C LYS A 13 -0.88 -0.51 16.87
N ILE A 14 -0.94 -0.16 18.15
CA ILE A 14 -1.79 -0.87 19.11
C ILE A 14 -3.22 -0.33 18.98
N THR A 15 -4.15 -1.20 18.60
CA THR A 15 -5.52 -0.82 18.18
C THR A 15 -6.61 -1.57 18.92
N ASN A 16 -6.32 -2.77 19.46
CA ASN A 16 -7.29 -3.59 20.18
C ASN A 16 -6.75 -3.94 21.58
N THR A 17 -7.07 -3.16 22.59
CA THR A 17 -6.49 -3.31 23.93
C THR A 17 -7.38 -4.06 24.92
N SER A 18 -8.65 -4.29 24.59
CA SER A 18 -9.61 -4.93 25.48
C SER A 18 -9.20 -6.36 25.80
N GLY A 19 -9.06 -6.68 27.09
CA GLY A 19 -8.63 -8.01 27.55
C GLY A 19 -7.14 -8.33 27.32
N HIS A 20 -6.33 -7.36 26.88
CA HIS A 20 -4.91 -7.55 26.61
C HIS A 20 -4.02 -6.83 27.64
N ALA A 21 -2.86 -7.43 27.92
CA ALA A 21 -1.90 -6.95 28.91
C ALA A 21 -0.48 -6.96 28.34
N VAL A 22 0.36 -6.08 28.89
CA VAL A 22 1.77 -5.91 28.55
C VAL A 22 2.63 -6.65 29.57
N TRP A 23 3.65 -7.36 29.10
CA TRP A 23 4.46 -8.28 29.90
C TRP A 23 5.95 -8.01 29.74
N THR A 24 6.76 -8.43 30.72
CA THR A 24 8.23 -8.38 30.63
C THR A 24 8.81 -9.45 29.71
N GLN A 25 8.11 -10.58 29.57
CA GLN A 25 8.37 -11.68 28.64
C GLN A 25 7.02 -12.19 28.07
N PRO A 26 6.96 -12.91 26.95
CA PRO A 26 5.72 -13.52 26.45
C PRO A 26 4.90 -14.17 27.56
N CYS A 27 3.60 -13.88 27.60
CA CYS A 27 2.74 -14.39 28.67
C CYS A 27 2.81 -15.92 28.73
N GLY A 28 2.94 -16.47 29.94
CA GLY A 28 3.05 -17.90 30.18
C GLY A 28 4.47 -18.48 30.08
N GLN A 29 5.50 -17.66 29.83
CA GLN A 29 6.89 -18.07 30.01
C GLN A 29 7.35 -17.91 31.47
N ILE A 30 8.35 -18.71 31.86
CA ILE A 30 8.99 -18.63 33.18
C ILE A 30 9.54 -17.21 33.37
N ASN A 31 9.33 -16.63 34.55
CA ASN A 31 9.73 -15.25 34.91
C ASN A 31 9.02 -14.13 34.11
N SER A 32 7.97 -14.44 33.34
CA SER A 32 7.11 -13.41 32.75
C SER A 32 6.29 -12.74 33.84
N THR A 33 6.38 -11.42 33.93
CA THR A 33 5.64 -10.58 34.88
C THR A 33 4.79 -9.55 34.15
N LEU A 34 3.63 -9.22 34.74
CA LEU A 34 2.71 -8.20 34.23
C LEU A 34 3.33 -6.81 34.40
N LYS A 35 3.40 -6.02 33.34
CA LYS A 35 3.82 -4.61 33.38
C LYS A 35 2.64 -3.64 33.51
N GLY A 36 1.47 -4.03 32.99
CA GLY A 36 0.28 -3.17 33.00
C GLY A 36 -0.72 -3.55 31.90
N PRO A 37 -1.86 -2.84 31.82
CA PRO A 37 -2.85 -3.07 30.79
C PRO A 37 -2.35 -2.59 29.41
N ALA A 38 -2.83 -3.20 28.34
CA ALA A 38 -2.50 -2.75 26.98
C ALA A 38 -3.08 -1.36 26.64
N SER A 39 -4.10 -0.90 27.38
CA SER A 39 -4.75 0.40 27.20
C SER A 39 -3.80 1.59 27.30
N ASP A 40 -2.72 1.47 28.08
CA ASP A 40 -1.70 2.52 28.24
C ASP A 40 -0.93 2.82 26.95
N TYR A 41 -1.08 1.94 25.96
CA TYR A 41 -0.45 2.02 24.66
C TYR A 41 -1.45 2.15 23.51
N LEU A 42 -2.75 2.30 23.79
CA LEU A 42 -3.76 2.44 22.74
C LEU A 42 -3.41 3.59 21.80
N ASN A 43 -3.52 3.33 20.49
CA ASN A 43 -3.19 4.24 19.40
C ASN A 43 -1.71 4.64 19.29
N LYS A 44 -0.80 4.03 20.06
CA LYS A 44 0.62 4.29 19.93
C LYS A 44 1.23 3.51 18.77
N GLU A 45 2.12 4.19 18.06
CA GLU A 45 2.99 3.62 17.04
C GLU A 45 4.11 2.83 17.71
N ILE A 46 4.37 1.61 17.23
CA ILE A 46 5.33 0.70 17.83
C ILE A 46 6.27 0.08 16.78
N THR A 47 7.49 -0.17 17.24
CA THR A 47 8.48 -0.97 16.52
C THR A 47 8.56 -2.34 17.16
N ILE A 48 8.63 -3.39 16.34
CA ILE A 48 8.64 -4.80 16.74
C ILE A 48 9.91 -5.45 16.23
N TRP A 49 10.61 -6.19 17.09
CA TRP A 49 11.87 -6.86 16.72
C TRP A 49 11.77 -8.37 16.75
N ARG A 50 10.96 -8.92 17.66
CA ARG A 50 10.89 -10.35 17.91
C ARG A 50 9.46 -10.83 17.98
N LYS A 51 9.27 -12.10 17.61
CA LYS A 51 8.00 -12.81 17.68
C LYS A 51 8.21 -14.10 18.45
N VAL A 52 7.31 -14.37 19.39
CA VAL A 52 7.24 -15.65 20.10
C VAL A 52 5.88 -16.31 19.92
N GLU A 53 5.87 -17.59 19.59
CA GLU A 53 4.67 -18.42 19.58
C GLU A 53 4.72 -19.44 20.72
N ASN A 54 3.67 -19.50 21.52
CA ASN A 54 3.54 -20.46 22.60
C ASN A 54 2.08 -20.95 22.73
N LYS A 55 1.79 -21.78 23.73
CA LYS A 55 0.44 -22.34 23.94
C LYS A 55 -0.65 -21.28 24.20
N ARG A 56 -0.28 -20.04 24.57
CA ARG A 56 -1.20 -18.92 24.84
C ARG A 56 -1.39 -18.01 23.63
N GLY A 57 -0.61 -18.19 22.56
CA GLY A 57 -0.71 -17.41 21.32
C GLY A 57 0.62 -16.84 20.85
N THR A 58 0.53 -15.82 20.01
CA THR A 58 1.67 -15.09 19.44
C THR A 58 1.88 -13.79 20.21
N TYR A 59 3.12 -13.53 20.62
CA TYR A 59 3.53 -12.30 21.31
C TYR A 59 4.61 -11.58 20.52
N TYR A 60 4.53 -10.26 20.44
CA TYR A 60 5.53 -9.40 19.82
C TYR A 60 6.30 -8.63 20.87
N GLN A 61 7.63 -8.62 20.74
CA GLN A 61 8.47 -7.70 21.50
C GLN A 61 8.39 -6.33 20.85
N PHE A 62 7.94 -5.33 21.59
CA PHE A 62 7.71 -3.99 21.07
C PHE A 62 8.28 -2.88 21.96
N SER A 63 8.37 -1.69 21.40
CA SER A 63 8.51 -0.41 22.10
C SER A 63 7.84 0.69 21.27
N GLU A 64 7.51 1.81 21.89
CA GLU A 64 6.94 2.98 21.22
C GLU A 64 7.96 3.55 20.22
N THR A 65 7.54 3.82 18.99
CA THR A 65 8.44 4.29 17.93
C THR A 65 8.97 5.70 18.21
N LYS A 66 8.12 6.59 18.75
CA LYS A 66 8.48 8.02 18.94
C LYS A 66 9.25 8.29 20.22
N THR A 67 8.95 7.53 21.26
CA THR A 67 9.56 7.64 22.59
C THR A 67 10.00 6.26 23.04
N PRO A 68 11.09 5.72 22.44
CA PRO A 68 11.53 4.37 22.72
C PRO A 68 11.79 4.21 24.21
N ASN A 69 11.06 3.29 24.80
CA ASN A 69 11.10 2.96 26.23
C ASN A 69 11.65 1.54 26.41
N ILE A 70 11.48 0.99 27.61
CA ILE A 70 11.84 -0.40 27.91
C ILE A 70 10.99 -1.35 27.06
N LYS A 71 11.66 -2.22 26.31
CA LYS A 71 11.04 -3.30 25.53
C LYS A 71 10.08 -4.13 26.39
N ALA A 72 8.92 -4.45 25.83
CA ALA A 72 7.90 -5.26 26.46
C ALA A 72 7.29 -6.23 25.46
N TRP A 73 6.41 -7.11 25.93
CA TRP A 73 5.71 -8.08 25.10
C TRP A 73 4.20 -7.88 25.18
N LEU A 74 3.54 -7.96 24.03
CA LEU A 74 2.10 -7.84 23.91
C LEU A 74 1.58 -8.90 22.92
N ASP A 75 0.37 -9.38 23.17
CA ASP A 75 -0.32 -10.31 22.29
C ASP A 75 -0.51 -9.70 20.89
N ALA A 76 -0.20 -10.47 19.85
CA ALA A 76 -0.30 -10.03 18.46
C ALA A 76 -1.71 -9.53 18.09
N ARG A 77 -2.76 -10.05 18.73
CA ARG A 77 -4.16 -9.64 18.48
C ARG A 77 -4.48 -8.22 18.92
N ALA A 78 -3.61 -7.60 19.72
CA ALA A 78 -3.75 -6.21 20.12
C ALA A 78 -3.15 -5.21 19.13
N ILE A 79 -2.42 -5.70 18.12
CA ILE A 79 -1.56 -4.92 17.25
C ILE A 79 -2.03 -5.03 15.81
N THR A 80 -2.25 -3.90 15.16
CA THR A 80 -2.34 -3.80 13.70
C THR A 80 -0.95 -3.56 13.14
N LEU A 81 -0.41 -4.52 12.39
CA LEU A 81 0.87 -4.36 11.70
C LEU A 81 0.72 -3.49 10.46
N TYR A 82 1.71 -2.65 10.19
CA TYR A 82 1.81 -1.95 8.92
C TYR A 82 2.27 -2.88 7.80
N ASP A 83 1.80 -2.56 6.60
CA ASP A 83 2.19 -3.24 5.38
C ASP A 83 3.59 -2.83 4.95
N GLN A 84 4.35 -3.80 4.45
CA GLN A 84 5.68 -3.53 3.88
C GLN A 84 5.54 -3.15 2.41
N VAL A 85 6.33 -2.18 1.98
CA VAL A 85 6.46 -1.83 0.56
C VAL A 85 7.57 -2.70 -0.04
N HIS A 86 7.20 -3.49 -1.04
CA HIS A 86 8.13 -4.34 -1.79
C HIS A 86 8.82 -3.58 -2.90
N PHE A 87 8.07 -2.73 -3.61
CA PHE A 87 8.62 -1.79 -4.58
C PHE A 87 7.74 -0.53 -4.66
N ASN A 88 8.34 0.57 -5.12
CA ASN A 88 7.67 1.80 -5.46
C ASN A 88 8.43 2.46 -6.61
N GLU A 89 7.82 2.49 -7.80
CA GLU A 89 8.47 2.90 -9.04
C GLU A 89 7.54 3.77 -9.90
N GLU A 90 8.12 4.46 -10.88
CA GLU A 90 7.37 5.21 -11.89
C GLU A 90 6.60 4.27 -12.82
N TYR A 91 5.43 4.72 -13.30
CA TYR A 91 4.57 3.87 -14.14
C TYR A 91 3.84 4.59 -15.28
N ASN A 92 3.82 5.93 -15.30
CA ASN A 92 3.39 6.82 -16.40
C ASN A 92 2.33 6.23 -17.35
N GLN A 93 1.09 6.14 -16.89
CA GLN A 93 -0.02 5.55 -17.64
C GLN A 93 -1.31 6.39 -17.49
N MET A 94 -2.14 6.44 -18.52
CA MET A 94 -3.47 7.03 -18.42
C MET A 94 -4.51 6.00 -17.98
N ALA A 95 -5.48 6.42 -17.18
CA ALA A 95 -6.56 5.55 -16.73
C ALA A 95 -7.86 6.33 -16.51
N VAL A 96 -8.96 5.58 -16.36
CA VAL A 96 -10.24 6.08 -15.83
C VAL A 96 -10.48 5.41 -14.49
N ILE A 97 -10.91 6.18 -13.48
CA ILE A 97 -11.36 5.60 -12.21
C ILE A 97 -12.80 5.13 -12.39
N SER A 98 -13.02 3.81 -12.30
CA SER A 98 -14.27 3.17 -12.71
C SER A 98 -14.89 2.25 -11.65
N THR A 99 -14.10 1.77 -10.67
CA THR A 99 -14.58 0.90 -9.60
C THR A 99 -14.31 1.55 -8.25
N VAL A 100 -15.31 2.26 -7.71
CA VAL A 100 -15.10 3.12 -6.54
C VAL A 100 -15.65 2.57 -5.22
N ILE A 101 -16.60 1.62 -5.29
CA ILE A 101 -17.24 1.05 -4.11
C ILE A 101 -16.20 0.27 -3.29
N GLY A 102 -16.08 0.60 -2.00
CA GLY A 102 -15.11 -0.03 -1.10
C GLY A 102 -13.68 0.48 -1.28
N HIS A 103 -13.46 1.52 -2.09
CA HIS A 103 -12.16 2.10 -2.35
C HIS A 103 -12.06 3.55 -1.86
N ALA A 104 -10.84 3.93 -1.44
CA ALA A 104 -10.54 5.26 -0.95
C ALA A 104 -9.13 5.68 -1.37
N VAL A 105 -8.93 6.99 -1.43
CA VAL A 105 -7.67 7.65 -1.76
C VAL A 105 -6.89 7.92 -0.48
N TRP A 106 -5.60 7.59 -0.48
CA TRP A 106 -4.71 7.68 0.66
C TRP A 106 -3.47 8.52 0.36
N SER A 107 -2.83 9.11 1.37
CA SER A 107 -1.60 9.91 1.21
C SER A 107 -0.36 9.08 0.83
N THR A 108 -0.33 7.84 1.29
CA THR A 108 0.61 6.77 0.93
C THR A 108 -0.22 5.51 0.68
N PRO A 109 0.33 4.44 0.07
CA PRO A 109 -0.34 3.14 0.06
C PRO A 109 -1.02 2.81 1.40
N TYR A 110 -2.23 2.26 1.35
CA TYR A 110 -3.04 2.06 2.55
C TYR A 110 -2.30 1.22 3.61
N LEU A 111 -2.51 1.55 4.89
CA LEU A 111 -1.91 0.91 6.08
C LEU A 111 -0.38 0.95 6.11
N GLN A 112 0.21 2.04 5.62
CA GLN A 112 1.54 2.47 6.05
C GLN A 112 1.45 3.37 7.28
N SER A 113 2.57 3.53 8.00
CA SER A 113 2.63 4.28 9.26
C SER A 113 2.21 5.74 9.16
N ASP A 114 2.33 6.34 7.98
CA ASP A 114 1.99 7.72 7.67
C ASP A 114 0.74 7.85 6.79
N SER A 115 0.05 6.73 6.53
CA SER A 115 -1.10 6.68 5.64
C SER A 115 -2.29 7.41 6.26
N LYS A 116 -2.81 8.39 5.53
CA LYS A 116 -3.97 9.19 5.89
C LYS A 116 -5.02 9.08 4.79
N LEU A 117 -6.28 8.95 5.20
CA LEU A 117 -7.41 9.04 4.27
C LEU A 117 -7.46 10.45 3.69
N ILE A 118 -7.48 10.57 2.37
CA ILE A 118 -7.62 11.84 1.65
C ILE A 118 -9.08 12.05 1.25
N ALA A 119 -9.66 11.07 0.57
CA ALA A 119 -11.02 11.17 0.03
C ALA A 119 -11.59 9.77 -0.29
N PRO A 120 -12.92 9.61 -0.34
CA PRO A 120 -13.51 8.44 -0.98
C PRO A 120 -13.16 8.41 -2.48
N ALA A 121 -13.02 7.21 -3.07
CA ALA A 121 -12.70 7.08 -4.50
C ALA A 121 -13.81 7.63 -5.40
N SER A 122 -15.07 7.64 -4.94
CA SER A 122 -16.23 8.18 -5.67
C SER A 122 -16.09 9.64 -6.06
N ASN A 123 -15.28 10.44 -5.35
CA ASN A 123 -14.98 11.82 -5.73
C ASN A 123 -14.27 11.94 -7.10
N TYR A 124 -13.72 10.84 -7.59
CA TYR A 124 -12.99 10.77 -8.84
C TYR A 124 -13.58 9.78 -9.85
N GLU A 125 -14.78 9.26 -9.58
CA GLU A 125 -15.46 8.33 -10.49
C GLU A 125 -15.66 8.93 -11.89
N GLY A 126 -15.39 8.12 -12.92
CA GLY A 126 -15.47 8.52 -14.33
C GLY A 126 -14.36 9.46 -14.79
N LYS A 127 -13.49 9.95 -13.89
CA LYS A 127 -12.43 10.89 -14.27
C LYS A 127 -11.29 10.17 -14.97
N ARG A 128 -10.81 10.79 -16.06
CA ARG A 128 -9.53 10.46 -16.68
C ARG A 128 -8.40 11.04 -15.84
N VAL A 129 -7.45 10.20 -15.46
CA VAL A 129 -6.33 10.54 -14.58
C VAL A 129 -5.03 10.02 -15.16
N GLU A 130 -3.93 10.61 -14.72
CA GLU A 130 -2.59 10.12 -15.00
C GLU A 130 -2.07 9.36 -13.78
N ILE A 131 -1.63 8.13 -13.99
CA ILE A 131 -0.90 7.33 -13.02
C ILE A 131 0.58 7.64 -13.18
N ILE A 132 1.18 8.17 -12.12
CA ILE A 132 2.59 8.57 -12.11
C ILE A 132 3.47 7.49 -11.48
N ARG A 133 2.95 6.73 -10.50
CA ARG A 133 3.71 5.69 -9.78
C ARG A 133 2.86 4.47 -9.47
N ARG A 134 3.53 3.34 -9.26
CA ARG A 134 2.94 2.12 -8.71
C ARG A 134 3.75 1.57 -7.54
N ALA A 135 3.08 1.06 -6.52
CA ALA A 135 3.71 0.46 -5.36
C ALA A 135 3.05 -0.87 -5.01
N LYS A 136 3.86 -1.93 -4.88
CA LYS A 136 3.40 -3.21 -4.33
C LYS A 136 3.66 -3.23 -2.84
N THR A 137 2.60 -3.46 -2.09
CA THR A 137 2.63 -3.72 -0.66
C THR A 137 2.39 -5.19 -0.37
N THR A 138 2.55 -5.60 0.89
CA THR A 138 2.19 -6.95 1.36
C THR A 138 0.74 -7.31 0.99
N ARG A 139 -0.19 -6.35 1.01
CA ARG A 139 -1.62 -6.60 0.74
C ARG A 139 -2.04 -6.40 -0.71
N SER A 140 -1.62 -5.32 -1.36
CA SER A 140 -2.14 -4.95 -2.69
C SER A 140 -1.14 -4.13 -3.50
N ILE A 141 -1.50 -3.79 -4.73
CA ILE A 141 -0.81 -2.78 -5.53
C ILE A 141 -1.65 -1.50 -5.47
N TYR A 142 -0.97 -0.37 -5.37
CA TYR A 142 -1.59 0.95 -5.40
C TYR A 142 -0.98 1.79 -6.52
N TYR A 143 -1.80 2.58 -7.18
CA TYR A 143 -1.37 3.63 -8.11
C TYR A 143 -1.43 4.98 -7.45
N GLN A 144 -0.36 5.75 -7.58
CA GLN A 144 -0.40 7.18 -7.33
C GLN A 144 -0.92 7.88 -8.59
N PHE A 145 -1.95 8.70 -8.44
CA PHE A 145 -2.56 9.38 -9.59
C PHE A 145 -2.59 10.90 -9.40
N SER A 146 -2.59 11.59 -10.54
CA SER A 146 -2.81 13.02 -10.65
C SER A 146 -4.14 13.29 -11.39
N TYR A 147 -4.76 14.42 -11.05
CA TYR A 147 -5.94 14.95 -11.72
C TYR A 147 -5.79 16.48 -11.78
N ASP A 148 -6.08 17.09 -12.92
CA ASP A 148 -5.85 18.52 -13.19
C ASP A 148 -4.43 18.98 -12.82
N ASN A 149 -3.42 18.23 -13.26
CA ASN A 149 -1.99 18.47 -12.99
C ASN A 149 -1.59 18.53 -11.50
N LYS A 150 -2.43 17.96 -10.61
CA LYS A 150 -2.16 17.87 -9.17
C LYS A 150 -2.12 16.42 -8.74
N VAL A 151 -1.07 16.04 -8.02
CA VAL A 151 -1.00 14.72 -7.38
C VAL A 151 -2.08 14.64 -6.31
N ILE A 152 -2.97 13.66 -6.45
CA ILE A 152 -4.11 13.48 -5.55
C ILE A 152 -3.76 12.52 -4.42
N GLY A 153 -3.20 11.36 -4.74
CA GLY A 153 -2.87 10.34 -3.75
C GLY A 153 -2.77 8.95 -4.35
N TRP A 154 -2.81 7.96 -3.48
CA TRP A 154 -2.71 6.54 -3.78
C TRP A 154 -4.07 5.87 -3.70
N LEU A 155 -4.43 5.11 -4.72
CA LEU A 155 -5.67 4.36 -4.81
C LEU A 155 -5.35 2.93 -5.26
N ASP A 156 -6.11 1.95 -4.78
CA ASP A 156 -5.91 0.55 -5.14
C ASP A 156 -6.07 0.36 -6.65
N THR A 157 -5.19 -0.43 -7.29
CA THR A 157 -5.20 -0.58 -8.76
C THR A 157 -6.54 -1.11 -9.29
N ARG A 158 -7.30 -1.85 -8.48
CA ARG A 158 -8.62 -2.38 -8.85
C ARG A 158 -9.65 -1.28 -9.13
N ALA A 159 -9.41 -0.05 -8.66
CA ALA A 159 -10.29 1.08 -8.93
C ALA A 159 -10.14 1.67 -10.34
N PHE A 160 -9.12 1.25 -11.09
CA PHE A 160 -8.75 1.85 -12.37
C PHE A 160 -9.05 0.93 -13.56
N SER A 161 -9.52 1.52 -14.64
CA SER A 161 -9.47 0.96 -15.99
C SER A 161 -8.35 1.65 -16.76
N LEU A 162 -7.26 0.92 -17.05
CA LEU A 162 -6.12 1.46 -17.80
C LEU A 162 -6.53 1.78 -19.24
N ILE A 163 -6.11 2.95 -19.73
CA ILE A 163 -6.24 3.31 -21.14
C ILE A 163 -4.97 2.79 -21.83
N PRO A 164 -5.08 1.91 -22.84
CA PRO A 164 -3.92 1.47 -23.58
C PRO A 164 -3.19 2.65 -24.24
N SER A 165 -1.87 2.68 -24.11
CA SER A 165 -1.05 3.61 -24.87
C SER A 165 -1.11 3.20 -26.34
N ASN A 166 -1.78 3.99 -27.17
CA ASN A 166 -1.84 3.76 -28.61
C ASN A 166 -0.51 4.12 -29.28
N THR A 167 0.54 3.35 -29.03
CA THR A 167 1.76 3.40 -29.86
C THR A 167 1.52 2.83 -31.26
N ALA A 168 0.42 2.08 -31.48
CA ALA A 168 0.09 1.50 -32.78
C ALA A 168 -0.71 2.44 -33.73
N MET A 169 -1.49 3.41 -33.23
CA MET A 169 -2.31 4.29 -34.11
C MET A 169 -1.50 5.39 -34.81
N VAL A 170 -0.25 5.65 -34.40
CA VAL A 170 0.62 6.63 -35.08
C VAL A 170 1.24 6.04 -36.36
N ILE A 171 1.19 4.73 -36.56
CA ILE A 171 1.79 4.07 -37.75
C ILE A 171 0.76 3.90 -38.90
N SER A 172 -0.55 3.96 -38.66
CA SER A 172 -1.56 3.76 -39.72
C SER A 172 -1.98 5.02 -40.48
N ASN A 173 -1.75 6.22 -39.92
CA ASN A 173 -2.12 7.46 -40.59
C ASN A 173 -1.01 8.03 -41.49
N SER A 174 0.23 7.53 -41.38
CA SER A 174 1.32 7.91 -42.29
C SER A 174 1.48 6.97 -43.48
N THR A 175 1.00 5.72 -43.40
CA THR A 175 1.11 4.78 -44.52
C THR A 175 0.06 5.04 -45.61
N ASN A 176 -1.17 5.40 -45.25
CA ASN A 176 -2.22 5.71 -46.22
C ASN A 176 -1.95 6.98 -47.06
N ASP A 177 -1.23 7.96 -46.49
CA ASP A 177 -0.79 9.16 -47.23
C ASP A 177 0.44 8.90 -48.13
N ILE A 178 1.23 7.86 -47.84
CA ILE A 178 2.38 7.48 -48.69
C ILE A 178 1.90 6.69 -49.91
N PHE A 179 0.90 5.80 -49.77
CA PHE A 179 0.40 5.02 -50.91
C PHE A 179 -0.42 5.85 -51.91
N SER A 180 -1.17 6.87 -51.47
CA SER A 180 -1.89 7.77 -52.38
C SER A 180 -0.92 8.64 -53.21
N ASN A 181 0.07 9.23 -52.56
CA ASN A 181 1.08 10.08 -53.22
C ASN A 181 1.99 9.32 -54.18
N ILE A 182 2.26 8.03 -53.94
CA ILE A 182 3.02 7.19 -54.88
C ILE A 182 2.18 6.90 -56.13
N THR A 183 0.91 6.55 -55.98
CA THR A 183 0.07 6.16 -57.13
C THR A 183 -0.15 7.33 -58.10
N ASP A 184 -0.29 8.56 -57.57
CA ASP A 184 -0.42 9.78 -58.38
C ASP A 184 0.89 10.17 -59.10
N ALA A 185 2.05 9.89 -58.48
CA ALA A 185 3.35 10.18 -59.07
C ALA A 185 3.74 9.21 -60.21
N TYR A 186 3.28 7.96 -60.16
CA TYR A 186 3.50 6.98 -61.24
C TYR A 186 2.61 7.22 -62.45
N ASN A 187 1.36 7.68 -62.27
CA ASN A 187 0.42 7.89 -63.38
C ASN A 187 0.67 9.19 -64.18
N LYS A 188 1.49 10.12 -63.66
CA LYS A 188 1.79 11.41 -64.32
C LYS A 188 3.04 11.39 -65.22
N LYS A 189 3.74 10.25 -65.31
CA LYS A 189 5.02 10.11 -66.04
C LYS A 189 4.92 9.32 -67.36
N THR A 190 3.72 8.94 -67.79
CA THR A 190 3.51 8.04 -68.95
C THR A 190 2.60 8.62 -70.05
N LEU A 191 2.60 9.94 -70.25
CA LEU A 191 2.03 10.58 -71.44
C LEU A 191 3.08 11.48 -72.10
#